data_AF-A0ABD0RUN2-F1
#
_entry.id   AF-A0ABD0RUN2-F1
#
_cell.length_a   1.000
_cell.length_b   1.000
_cell.length_c   1.000
_cell.angle_alpha   90.00
_cell.angle_beta   90.00
_cell.angle_gamma   90.00
#
_symmetry.space_group_name_H-M   'P 1'
#
loop_
_entity.id
_entity.type
_entity.pdbx_description
1 polymer ?
#
loop_
_entity_poly.entity_id
_entity_poly.type
_entity_poly.pdbx_seq_one_letter_code
_entity_poly.pdbx_strand_id
1 'polypeptide(L)' 'LSVCLLSLSVVLIGDSGVGKSNLLSRFTRNEFNLESKSTIGVEFATRSIQVDGKTIKAQIWDTAGQERYRAITSA' A
#
# COMPACT_ATOMS: atom_id res chain seq x y z
N LEU A 1 5.34 27.78 12.24
CA LEU A 1 4.36 26.71 11.98
C LEU A 1 5.12 25.41 11.74
N SER A 2 5.29 24.57 12.76
CA SER A 2 5.85 23.22 12.56
C SER A 2 4.70 22.35 12.04
N VAL A 3 4.60 22.17 10.72
CA VAL A 3 3.71 21.17 10.15
C VAL A 3 4.29 19.83 10.55
N CYS A 4 3.81 19.26 11.64
CA CYS A 4 4.20 17.92 12.10
C CYS A 4 3.73 16.92 11.04
N LEU A 5 4.62 16.58 10.11
CA LEU A 5 4.41 15.59 9.07
C LEU A 5 4.47 14.21 9.71
N LEU A 6 3.37 13.80 10.35
CA LEU A 6 3.17 12.42 10.78
C LEU A 6 3.19 11.53 9.53
N SER A 7 4.20 10.68 9.42
CA SER A 7 4.32 9.70 8.34
C SER A 7 3.95 8.32 8.87
N LEU A 8 3.06 7.62 8.16
CA LEU A 8 2.60 6.29 8.53
C LEU A 8 2.91 5.33 7.39
N SER A 9 3.66 4.27 7.67
CA SER A 9 4.06 3.27 6.67
C SER A 9 3.21 2.02 6.84
N VAL A 10 2.53 1.63 5.76
CA VAL A 10 1.66 0.45 5.67
C VAL A 10 2.24 -0.48 4.61
N VAL A 11 2.39 -1.77 4.94
CA VAL A 11 2.82 -2.79 3.99
C VAL A 11 1.69 -3.79 3.80
N LEU A 12 1.28 -4.01 2.56
CA LEU A 12 0.27 -5.00 2.21
C LEU A 12 0.94 -6.35 1.95
N ILE A 13 0.59 -7.35 2.75
CA ILE A 13 1.12 -8.72 2.67
C ILE A 13 -0.06 -9.68 2.48
N GLY A 14 0.13 -10.71 1.66
CA GLY A 14 -0.85 -11.76 1.41
C GLY A 14 -0.60 -12.48 0.10
N ASP A 15 -1.32 -13.57 -0.14
CA ASP A 15 -1.12 -14.42 -1.32
C ASP A 15 -1.41 -13.69 -2.65
N SER A 16 -0.96 -14.29 -3.74
CA SER A 16 -1.30 -13.78 -5.08
C SER A 16 -2.80 -13.79 -5.31
N GLY A 17 -3.33 -12.78 -5.98
CA GLY A 17 -4.75 -12.75 -6.38
C GLY A 17 -5.77 -12.45 -5.26
N VAL A 18 -5.34 -12.25 -3.99
CA VAL A 18 -6.28 -11.89 -2.89
C VAL A 18 -6.85 -10.47 -2.98
N GLY A 19 -6.40 -9.67 -3.94
CA GLY A 19 -6.93 -8.33 -4.20
C GLY A 19 -6.22 -7.18 -3.48
N LYS A 20 -4.97 -7.35 -3.01
CA LYS A 20 -4.16 -6.30 -2.34
C LYS A 20 -4.03 -5.03 -3.20
N SER A 21 -3.65 -5.19 -4.46
CA SER A 21 -3.54 -4.07 -5.41
C SER A 21 -4.89 -3.41 -5.65
N ASN A 22 -5.98 -4.19 -5.70
CA ASN A 22 -7.31 -3.64 -5.89
C ASN A 22 -7.79 -2.84 -4.66
N LEU A 23 -7.42 -3.27 -3.46
CA LEU A 23 -7.63 -2.52 -2.23
C LEU A 23 -6.84 -1.21 -2.25
N LEU A 24 -5.58 -1.24 -2.73
CA LEU A 24 -4.76 -0.04 -2.87
C LEU A 24 -5.33 0.94 -3.91
N SER A 25 -5.74 0.45 -5.08
CA SER A 25 -6.39 1.25 -6.12
C SER A 25 -7.69 1.87 -5.61
N ARG A 26 -8.50 1.11 -4.87
CA ARG A 26 -9.72 1.65 -4.26
C ARG A 26 -9.41 2.69 -3.18
N PHE A 27 -8.38 2.47 -2.38
CA PHE A 27 -7.98 3.45 -1.36
C PHE A 27 -7.41 4.73 -1.96
N THR A 28 -6.66 4.66 -3.07
CA THR A 28 -5.98 5.83 -3.64
C THR A 28 -6.81 6.57 -4.68
N ARG A 29 -7.52 5.84 -5.54
CA ARG A 29 -8.25 6.36 -6.72
C ARG A 29 -9.76 6.16 -6.63
N ASN A 30 -10.25 5.45 -5.61
CA ASN A 30 -11.66 5.01 -5.51
C ASN A 30 -12.12 4.19 -6.73
N GLU A 31 -11.18 3.52 -7.40
CA GLU A 31 -11.41 2.67 -8.56
C GLU A 31 -11.27 1.20 -8.16
N PHE A 32 -12.08 0.34 -8.76
CA PHE A 32 -12.00 -1.11 -8.58
C PHE A 32 -11.90 -1.76 -9.95
N ASN A 33 -10.78 -2.42 -10.22
CA ASN A 33 -10.56 -3.12 -11.48
C ASN A 33 -10.77 -4.63 -11.27
N LEU A 34 -11.80 -5.19 -11.91
CA LEU A 34 -12.07 -6.63 -11.90
C LEU A 34 -10.98 -7.42 -12.66
N GLU A 35 -10.30 -6.78 -13.61
CA GLU A 35 -9.15 -7.33 -14.33
C GLU A 35 -7.82 -6.88 -13.70
N SER A 36 -7.75 -6.80 -12.37
CA SER A 36 -6.50 -6.44 -11.70
C SER A 36 -5.43 -7.50 -12.03
N LYS A 37 -4.45 -7.12 -12.86
CA LYS A 37 -3.29 -7.95 -13.17
C LYS A 37 -2.47 -8.17 -11.89
N SER A 38 -1.79 -9.31 -11.80
CA SER A 38 -0.85 -9.57 -10.71
C SER A 38 0.20 -8.47 -10.64
N THR A 39 0.46 -7.93 -9.45
CA THR A 39 1.52 -6.95 -9.22
C THR A 39 2.84 -7.56 -9.66
N ILE A 40 3.60 -6.83 -10.48
CA ILE A 40 4.96 -7.22 -10.85
C ILE A 40 5.90 -6.50 -9.89
N GLY A 41 6.34 -7.19 -8.84
CA GLY A 41 7.28 -6.65 -7.85
C GLY A 41 6.60 -5.86 -6.71
N VAL A 42 7.16 -4.71 -6.33
CA VAL A 42 6.66 -3.86 -5.23
C VAL A 42 6.15 -2.55 -5.82
N GLU A 43 4.91 -2.19 -5.51
CA GLU A 43 4.29 -0.92 -5.89
C GLU A 43 4.23 0.01 -4.67
N PHE A 44 4.60 1.27 -4.87
CA PHE A 44 4.61 2.29 -3.83
C PHE A 44 3.57 3.36 -4.11
N ALA A 45 2.73 3.63 -3.13
CA ALA A 45 1.75 4.71 -3.17
C ALA A 45 1.87 5.59 -1.95
N THR A 46 1.60 6.88 -2.11
CA THR A 46 1.52 7.83 -1.00
C THR A 46 0.22 8.58 -1.07
N ARG A 47 -0.45 8.72 0.08
CA ARG A 47 -1.67 9.52 0.21
C ARG A 47 -1.60 10.38 1.46
N SER A 48 -1.85 11.67 1.30
CA SER A 48 -2.03 12.57 2.43
C SER A 48 -3.49 12.51 2.88
N ILE A 49 -3.72 12.18 4.14
CA ILE A 49 -5.04 12.12 4.77
C ILE A 49 -5.07 13.10 5.95
N GLN A 50 -6.21 13.75 6.17
CA GLN A 50 -6.42 14.53 7.38
C GLN A 50 -7.13 13.67 8.42
N VAL A 51 -6.53 13.54 9.60
CA VAL A 51 -7.10 12.84 10.75
C VAL A 51 -6.92 13.74 11.96
N ASP A 52 -8.01 14.05 12.67
CA ASP A 52 -8.01 14.89 13.88
C ASP A 52 -7.31 16.25 13.69
N GLY A 53 -7.52 16.89 12.54
CA GLY A 53 -6.91 18.19 12.19
C GLY A 53 -5.40 18.13 11.88
N LYS A 54 -4.80 16.94 11.83
CA LYS A 54 -3.40 16.72 11.46
C LYS A 54 -3.32 16.12 10.05
N THR A 55 -2.38 16.62 9.26
CA THR A 55 -2.07 16.02 7.95
C THR A 55 -1.10 14.86 8.15
N ILE A 56 -1.56 13.65 7.86
CA ILE A 56 -0.78 12.42 7.93
C ILE A 56 -0.43 12.00 6.50
N LYS A 57 0.84 11.73 6.26
CA LYS A 57 1.34 11.15 5.00
C LYS A 57 1.37 9.63 5.13
N ALA A 58 0.35 8.96 4.61
CA ALA A 58 0.30 7.50 4.53
C ALA A 58 1.14 7.03 3.33
N GLN A 59 2.08 6.14 3.60
CA GLN A 59 2.95 5.49 2.61
C GLN A 59 2.56 4.03 2.58
N ILE A 60 2.04 3.57 1.44
CA ILE A 60 1.52 2.21 1.28
C ILE A 60 2.42 1.47 0.30
N TRP A 61 2.90 0.32 0.74
CA TRP A 61 3.74 -0.58 -0.03
C TRP A 61 2.91 -1.81 -0.38
N ASP A 62 2.48 -1.90 -1.63
CA ASP A 62 1.84 -3.11 -2.16
C ASP A 62 2.93 -4.06 -2.66
N THR A 63 2.90 -5.29 -2.17
CA THR A 63 3.86 -6.33 -2.56
C THR A 63 3.17 -7.31 -3.48
N ALA A 64 3.84 -7.71 -4.56
CA ALA A 64 3.42 -8.85 -5.36
C ALA A 64 3.25 -10.04 -4.42
N GLY A 65 2.05 -10.60 -4.43
CA GLY A 65 1.81 -11.92 -3.84
C GLY A 65 2.58 -12.93 -4.68
N GLN A 66 3.86 -13.08 -4.40
CA GLN A 66 4.62 -14.23 -4.82
C GLN A 66 5.16 -14.87 -3.56
N GLU A 67 4.69 -16.08 -3.32
CA GLU A 67 5.25 -17.08 -2.41
C GLU A 67 6.78 -17.28 -2.56
N ARG A 68 7.40 -16.69 -3.59
CA ARG A 68 8.85 -16.68 -3.84
C ARG A 68 9.68 -15.72 -2.97
N TYR A 69 9.08 -14.75 -2.27
CA TYR A 69 9.82 -13.83 -1.38
C TYR A 69 9.78 -14.21 0.12
N ARG A 70 9.50 -15.48 0.46
CA ARG A 70 9.74 -16.05 1.81
C ARG A 70 11.19 -15.94 2.31
N ALA A 71 12.11 -15.33 1.54
CA ALA A 71 13.52 -15.20 1.84
C ALA A 71 13.97 -13.79 2.28
N ILE A 72 13.07 -12.83 2.54
CA ILE A 72 13.46 -11.51 3.11
C ILE A 72 12.77 -11.29 4.47
N THR A 73 12.91 -12.28 5.35
CA THR A 73 12.79 -12.09 6.80
C THR A 73 13.95 -12.83 7.46
N SER A 74 15.18 -12.46 7.09
CA SER A 74 16.38 -12.77 7.85
C SER A 74 17.12 -11.46 8.14
N ALA A 75 16.71 -10.80 9.22
CA ALA A 75 17.51 -9.97 10.14
C ALA A 75 16.56 -9.16 11.03
#